data_AF-A0A225ULG9-F1
#
_entry.id   AF-A0A225ULG9-F1
#
_cell.length_a   1.000
_cell.length_b   1.000
_cell.length_c   1.000
_cell.angle_alpha   90.00
_cell.angle_beta   90.00
_cell.angle_gamma   90.00
#
_symmetry.space_group_name_H-M   'P 1'
#
loop_
_entity.id
_entity.type
_entity.pdbx_description
1 polymer ?
#
loop_
_entity_poly.entity_id
_entity_poly.type
_entity_poly.pdbx_seq_one_letter_code
_entity_poly.pdbx_strand_id
1 'polypeptide(L)'
;MVRATRPAPPTYNNTQVSGFYFRPCRDKQDEIILEYFRCRCGTVRKQTHRNGYSNLIQHIQREHPDFEEVMLEATTAETGSFLNFVRHSSRNLYGWMVWIIQCHLPLAFCESREAHRYSKLDPFAQETLRAVMDGVMLAVERSIAYELPARFGIMLAGWMHASEHYVAVFACYKVNSCAKTTLLNMAPLLDSLKDDLSAQGHLNFLANMVSRDYGVQLGHHRLNLAVQADMAAHEDLAAVQALMIKLRTLKESAKLRLKTNLRPVIRQDNRWSSTFAMVDRYFRLL
;
A
#
# COMPACT_ATOMS: atom_id res chain seq x y z
N MET A 1 41.02 5.29 -21.31
CA MET A 1 39.90 4.35 -21.53
C MET A 1 38.66 5.17 -21.84
N VAL A 2 38.21 5.19 -23.10
CA VAL A 2 36.95 5.84 -23.48
C VAL A 2 35.82 4.99 -22.89
N ARG A 3 35.07 5.53 -21.93
CA ARG A 3 33.84 4.91 -21.45
C ARG A 3 32.84 4.93 -22.60
N ALA A 4 32.62 3.77 -23.21
CA ALA A 4 31.52 3.58 -24.15
C ALA A 4 30.22 3.90 -23.39
N THR A 5 29.55 4.98 -23.78
CA THR A 5 28.18 5.29 -23.37
C THR A 5 27.31 4.13 -23.84
N ARG A 6 26.86 3.31 -22.89
CA ARG A 6 25.94 2.22 -23.14
C ARG A 6 24.65 2.84 -23.71
N PRO A 7 24.09 2.34 -24.82
CA PRO A 7 22.83 2.85 -25.36
C PRO A 7 21.76 2.82 -24.27
N ALA A 8 20.88 3.82 -24.28
CA ALA A 8 19.69 3.78 -23.44
C ALA A 8 18.97 2.44 -23.64
N PRO A 9 18.56 1.75 -22.57
CA PRO A 9 17.83 0.50 -22.70
C PRO A 9 16.54 0.76 -23.51
N PRO A 10 16.19 -0.13 -24.45
CA PRO A 10 15.02 0.07 -25.31
C PRO A 10 13.74 0.13 -24.45
N THR A 11 12.81 1.01 -24.85
CA THR A 11 11.52 1.26 -24.18
C THR A 11 10.71 -0.03 -24.01
N TYR A 12 10.73 -0.87 -25.05
CA TYR A 12 10.07 -2.16 -25.09
C TYR A 12 11.05 -3.27 -25.45
N ASN A 13 10.89 -4.45 -24.86
CA ASN A 13 11.66 -5.63 -25.24
C ASN A 13 11.05 -6.34 -26.46
N ASN A 14 11.83 -7.20 -27.10
CA ASN A 14 11.41 -7.89 -28.33
C ASN A 14 10.12 -8.72 -28.15
N THR A 15 9.88 -9.27 -26.97
CA THR A 15 8.65 -10.03 -26.66
C THR A 15 7.43 -9.13 -26.64
N GLN A 16 7.52 -7.94 -26.00
CA GLN A 16 6.45 -6.95 -25.94
C GLN A 16 6.11 -6.43 -27.35
N VAL A 17 7.14 -6.06 -28.11
CA VAL A 17 7.00 -5.55 -29.48
C VAL A 17 6.39 -6.60 -30.39
N SER A 18 6.89 -7.84 -30.35
CA SER A 18 6.34 -8.92 -31.16
C SER A 18 4.91 -9.28 -30.74
N GLY A 19 4.61 -9.33 -29.44
CA GLY A 19 3.26 -9.62 -28.94
C GLY A 19 2.23 -8.52 -29.27
N PHE A 20 2.67 -7.28 -29.51
CA PHE A 20 1.78 -6.22 -29.97
C PHE A 20 1.45 -6.34 -31.45
N TYR A 21 2.47 -6.54 -32.30
CA TYR A 21 2.32 -6.51 -33.76
C TYR A 21 1.89 -7.85 -34.34
N PHE A 22 2.21 -8.97 -33.71
CA PHE A 22 1.96 -10.29 -34.25
C PHE A 22 0.92 -11.07 -33.45
N ARG A 23 0.07 -11.80 -34.17
CA ARG A 23 -0.85 -12.80 -33.61
C ARG A 23 -0.57 -14.17 -34.24
N PRO A 24 -0.78 -15.28 -33.51
CA PRO A 24 -0.65 -16.61 -34.10
C PRO A 24 -1.63 -16.77 -35.27
N CYS A 25 -1.16 -17.33 -36.38
CA CYS A 25 -2.04 -17.75 -37.46
C CYS A 25 -2.92 -18.90 -36.97
N ARG A 26 -4.14 -18.96 -37.51
CA ARG A 26 -5.06 -20.06 -37.27
C ARG A 26 -5.36 -20.79 -38.57
N ASP A 27 -5.61 -22.09 -38.47
CA ASP A 27 -6.02 -22.91 -39.62
C ASP A 27 -7.54 -22.80 -39.86
N LYS A 28 -8.06 -23.67 -40.74
CA LYS A 28 -9.48 -23.68 -41.11
C LYS A 28 -10.39 -24.17 -39.98
N GLN A 29 -9.83 -24.78 -38.95
CA GLN A 29 -10.49 -25.31 -37.76
C GLN A 29 -10.36 -24.36 -36.56
N ASP A 30 -9.84 -23.15 -36.79
CA ASP A 30 -9.51 -22.15 -35.75
C ASP A 30 -8.38 -22.59 -34.80
N GLU A 31 -7.62 -23.63 -35.13
CA GLU A 31 -6.49 -24.10 -34.31
C GLU A 31 -5.22 -23.28 -34.55
N ILE A 32 -4.42 -23.08 -33.50
CA ILE A 32 -3.22 -22.24 -33.56
C ILE A 32 -2.10 -22.95 -34.33
N ILE A 33 -1.57 -22.29 -35.36
CA ILE A 33 -0.40 -22.73 -36.11
C ILE A 33 0.86 -22.16 -35.44
N LEU A 34 1.51 -22.96 -34.59
CA LEU A 34 2.58 -22.52 -33.68
C LEU A 34 3.76 -21.78 -34.32
N GLU A 35 4.12 -22.09 -35.57
CA GLU A 35 5.28 -21.48 -36.24
C GLU A 35 4.93 -20.24 -37.08
N TYR A 36 3.65 -19.90 -37.27
CA TYR A 36 3.24 -18.84 -38.18
C TYR A 36 2.55 -17.72 -37.44
N PHE A 37 3.03 -16.50 -37.67
CA PHE A 37 2.54 -15.30 -37.03
C PHE A 37 2.13 -14.28 -38.08
N ARG A 38 0.96 -13.67 -37.91
CA ARG A 38 0.44 -12.61 -38.77
C ARG A 38 0.65 -11.26 -38.11
N CYS A 39 1.36 -10.37 -38.79
CA CYS A 39 1.52 -8.99 -38.39
C CYS A 39 0.21 -8.21 -38.57
N ARG A 40 0.04 -7.09 -37.85
CA ARG A 40 -1.06 -6.13 -38.03
C ARG A 40 -1.15 -5.59 -39.46
N CYS A 41 -0.03 -5.47 -40.18
CA CYS A 41 -0.02 -5.12 -41.61
C CYS A 41 -0.47 -6.26 -42.55
N GLY A 42 -0.83 -7.42 -42.00
CA GLY A 42 -1.26 -8.61 -42.75
C GLY A 42 -0.13 -9.56 -43.15
N THR A 43 1.13 -9.13 -43.08
CA THR A 43 2.30 -9.96 -43.44
C THR A 43 2.43 -11.16 -42.53
N VAL A 44 2.60 -12.36 -43.11
CA VAL A 44 2.83 -13.59 -42.34
C VAL A 44 4.33 -13.88 -42.25
N ARG A 45 4.81 -14.15 -41.04
CA ARG A 45 6.19 -14.54 -40.75
C ARG A 45 6.23 -15.90 -40.08
N LYS A 46 7.15 -16.75 -40.54
CA LYS A 46 7.46 -18.02 -39.90
C LYS A 46 8.53 -17.83 -38.83
N GLN A 47 8.28 -18.30 -37.61
CA GLN A 47 9.24 -18.31 -36.51
C GLN A 47 9.57 -19.77 -36.16
N THR A 48 10.83 -20.17 -36.42
CA THR A 48 11.34 -21.48 -36.02
C THR A 48 11.95 -21.40 -34.62
N HIS A 49 11.92 -22.51 -33.88
CA HIS A 49 12.34 -22.59 -32.47
C HIS A 49 13.80 -22.13 -32.20
N ARG A 50 14.65 -22.02 -33.23
CA ARG A 50 16.06 -21.62 -33.11
C ARG A 50 16.31 -20.10 -33.27
N ASN A 51 15.36 -19.32 -33.78
CA ASN A 51 15.64 -17.97 -34.27
C ASN A 51 15.34 -16.83 -33.28
N GLY A 52 14.76 -17.12 -32.11
CA GLY A 52 14.28 -16.08 -31.20
C GLY A 52 13.32 -15.10 -31.89
N TYR A 53 13.30 -13.83 -31.48
CA TYR A 53 12.41 -12.80 -32.04
C TYR A 53 13.01 -11.98 -33.20
N SER A 54 14.25 -12.26 -33.60
CA SER A 54 15.03 -11.38 -34.49
C SER A 54 14.37 -11.14 -35.85
N ASN A 55 13.71 -12.17 -36.42
CA ASN A 55 12.98 -12.07 -37.68
C ASN A 55 11.72 -11.19 -37.60
N LEU A 56 10.98 -11.28 -36.48
CA LEU A 56 9.78 -10.48 -36.23
C LEU A 56 10.16 -9.02 -36.00
N ILE A 57 11.21 -8.79 -35.20
CA ILE A 57 11.70 -7.44 -34.90
C ILE A 57 12.26 -6.77 -36.15
N GLN A 58 13.02 -7.49 -36.98
CA GLN A 58 13.52 -6.93 -38.24
C GLN A 58 12.37 -6.54 -39.19
N HIS A 59 11.28 -7.30 -39.21
CA HIS A 59 10.10 -6.92 -39.98
C HIS A 59 9.46 -5.65 -39.41
N ILE A 60 9.29 -5.56 -38.09
CA ILE A 60 8.69 -4.40 -37.43
C ILE A 60 9.53 -3.16 -37.67
N GLN A 61 10.85 -3.22 -37.48
CA GLN A 61 11.73 -2.08 -37.71
C GLN A 61 11.72 -1.58 -39.16
N ARG A 62 11.39 -2.44 -40.13
CA ARG A 62 11.32 -2.07 -41.56
C ARG A 62 9.96 -1.53 -41.96
N GLU A 63 8.88 -2.21 -41.57
CA GLU A 63 7.52 -1.91 -42.02
C GLU A 63 6.74 -1.01 -41.04
N HIS A 64 7.25 -0.86 -39.81
CA HIS A 64 6.67 -0.09 -38.72
C HIS A 64 7.77 0.72 -38.00
N PRO A 65 8.43 1.68 -38.68
CA PRO A 65 9.53 2.44 -38.10
C PRO A 65 9.11 3.27 -36.87
N ASP A 66 7.83 3.63 -36.79
CA ASP A 66 7.14 4.36 -35.73
C ASP A 66 6.59 3.45 -34.62
N PHE A 67 7.02 2.18 -34.57
CA PHE A 67 6.36 1.17 -33.72
C PHE A 67 6.32 1.51 -32.23
N GLU A 68 7.32 2.22 -31.70
CA GLU A 68 7.39 2.61 -30.29
C GLU A 68 6.31 3.64 -29.92
N GLU A 69 6.07 4.63 -30.79
CA GLU A 69 5.04 5.67 -30.58
C GLU A 69 3.65 5.04 -30.66
N VAL A 70 3.40 4.22 -31.67
CA VAL A 70 2.14 3.48 -31.83
C VAL A 70 1.87 2.58 -30.63
N MET A 71 2.90 1.94 -30.08
CA MET A 71 2.76 1.10 -28.88
C MET A 71 2.49 1.92 -27.61
N LEU A 72 3.00 3.14 -27.52
CA LEU A 72 2.80 4.04 -26.38
C LEU A 72 1.39 4.63 -26.37
N GLU A 73 0.86 4.98 -27.54
CA GLU A 73 -0.48 5.57 -27.71
C GLU A 73 -1.61 4.53 -27.72
N ALA A 74 -1.29 3.25 -27.93
CA ALA A 74 -2.29 2.21 -28.08
C ALA A 74 -3.20 2.06 -26.86
N THR A 75 -4.50 2.08 -27.12
CA THR A 75 -5.53 1.89 -26.10
C THR A 75 -5.76 0.41 -25.79
N THR A 76 -6.45 0.14 -24.67
CA THR A 76 -6.83 -1.22 -24.26
C THR A 76 -7.73 -1.92 -25.28
N ALA A 77 -8.55 -1.15 -25.99
CA ALA A 77 -9.44 -1.64 -27.04
C ALA A 77 -8.67 -2.15 -28.26
N GLU A 78 -7.58 -1.47 -28.65
CA GLU A 78 -6.77 -1.82 -29.83
C GLU A 78 -5.82 -2.99 -29.57
N THR A 79 -5.43 -3.18 -28.30
CA THR A 79 -4.47 -4.21 -27.90
C THR A 79 -5.14 -5.48 -27.41
N GLY A 80 -6.44 -5.43 -27.07
CA GLY A 80 -7.21 -6.53 -26.51
C GLY A 80 -6.80 -6.90 -25.08
N SER A 81 -5.57 -6.57 -24.66
CA SER A 81 -5.09 -6.73 -23.29
C SER A 81 -3.79 -5.96 -23.03
N PHE A 82 -3.73 -5.18 -21.93
CA PHE A 82 -2.49 -4.58 -21.43
C PHE A 82 -1.43 -5.62 -21.04
N LEU A 83 -1.84 -6.87 -20.86
CA LEU A 83 -0.99 -7.97 -20.41
C LEU A 83 0.21 -8.24 -21.33
N ASN A 84 0.12 -7.87 -22.61
CA ASN A 84 1.21 -8.01 -23.57
C ASN A 84 2.34 -6.99 -23.33
N PHE A 85 2.04 -5.89 -22.64
CA PHE A 85 3.02 -4.85 -22.29
C PHE A 85 3.62 -5.06 -20.90
N VAL A 86 3.01 -5.88 -20.05
CA VAL A 86 3.53 -6.14 -18.71
C VAL A 86 4.44 -7.36 -18.77
N ARG A 87 5.68 -7.22 -18.27
CA ARG A 87 6.62 -8.34 -18.17
C ARG A 87 5.99 -9.50 -17.38
N HIS A 88 6.17 -10.73 -17.84
CA HIS A 88 5.67 -11.93 -17.17
C HIS A 88 6.08 -11.96 -15.69
N SER A 89 7.34 -11.66 -15.40
CA SER A 89 7.88 -11.60 -14.03
C SER A 89 7.14 -10.59 -13.15
N SER A 90 6.78 -9.41 -13.68
CA SER A 90 6.02 -8.40 -12.96
C SER A 90 4.58 -8.86 -12.66
N ARG A 91 3.95 -9.56 -13.60
CA ARG A 91 2.62 -10.15 -13.39
C ARG A 91 2.66 -11.27 -12.35
N ASN A 92 3.69 -12.12 -12.43
CA ASN A 92 3.88 -13.23 -11.50
C ASN A 92 4.08 -12.73 -10.08
N LEU A 93 4.96 -11.75 -9.91
CA LEU A 93 5.20 -11.05 -8.65
C LEU A 93 3.91 -10.44 -8.09
N TYR A 94 3.19 -9.67 -8.90
CA TYR A 94 1.93 -9.05 -8.48
C TYR A 94 0.93 -10.11 -8.01
N GLY A 95 0.82 -11.24 -8.73
CA GLY A 95 0.01 -12.38 -8.33
C GLY A 95 0.37 -12.90 -6.93
N TRP A 96 1.66 -13.14 -6.67
CA TRP A 96 2.10 -13.59 -5.35
C TRP A 96 1.83 -12.56 -4.25
N MET A 97 2.04 -11.28 -4.51
CA MET A 97 1.74 -10.20 -3.57
C MET A 97 0.25 -10.13 -3.24
N VAL A 98 -0.64 -10.30 -4.22
CA VAL A 98 -2.10 -10.33 -3.99
C VAL A 98 -2.46 -11.45 -3.03
N TRP A 99 -1.97 -12.67 -3.27
CA TRP A 99 -2.23 -13.80 -2.38
C TRP A 99 -1.73 -13.55 -0.96
N ILE A 100 -0.50 -13.05 -0.81
CA ILE A 100 0.10 -12.86 0.51
C ILE A 100 -0.57 -11.72 1.27
N ILE A 101 -0.73 -10.56 0.64
CA ILE A 101 -1.21 -9.35 1.29
C ILE A 101 -2.72 -9.42 1.52
N GLN A 102 -3.50 -9.81 0.51
CA GLN A 102 -4.96 -9.79 0.61
C GLN A 102 -5.53 -11.00 1.34
N CYS A 103 -4.88 -12.16 1.26
CA CYS A 103 -5.32 -13.36 1.98
C CYS A 103 -4.59 -13.56 3.32
N HIS A 104 -3.74 -12.62 3.73
CA HIS A 104 -2.96 -12.69 4.96
C HIS A 104 -2.14 -13.98 5.11
N LEU A 105 -1.53 -14.44 4.01
CA LEU A 105 -0.76 -15.68 3.99
C LEU A 105 0.71 -15.42 4.39
N PRO A 106 1.39 -16.40 5.02
CA PRO A 106 2.82 -16.28 5.28
C PRO A 106 3.62 -16.05 4.00
N LEU A 107 4.74 -15.32 4.07
CA LEU A 107 5.64 -15.14 2.91
C LEU A 107 6.11 -16.49 2.34
N ALA A 108 6.34 -17.49 3.19
CA ALA A 108 6.73 -18.85 2.82
C ALA A 108 5.69 -19.56 1.94
N PHE A 109 4.45 -19.07 1.88
CA PHE A 109 3.41 -19.65 1.04
C PHE A 109 3.79 -19.68 -0.44
N CYS A 110 4.55 -18.69 -0.92
CA CYS A 110 5.03 -18.65 -2.30
C CYS A 110 6.04 -19.76 -2.64
N GLU A 111 6.58 -20.46 -1.65
CA GLU A 111 7.46 -21.63 -1.80
C GLU A 111 6.73 -22.95 -1.54
N SER A 112 5.45 -22.91 -1.15
CA SER A 112 4.71 -24.13 -0.81
C SER A 112 4.44 -24.98 -2.04
N ARG A 113 4.66 -26.30 -1.89
CA ARG A 113 4.46 -27.27 -2.97
C ARG A 113 3.00 -27.28 -3.45
N GLU A 114 2.06 -27.07 -2.54
CA GLU A 114 0.63 -27.01 -2.81
C GLU A 114 0.28 -25.76 -3.63
N ALA A 115 0.84 -24.59 -3.28
CA ALA A 115 0.62 -23.37 -4.06
C ALA A 115 1.22 -23.51 -5.48
N HIS A 116 2.38 -24.14 -5.62
CA HIS A 116 2.96 -24.42 -6.95
C HIS A 116 2.11 -25.42 -7.74
N ARG A 117 1.53 -26.42 -7.07
CA ARG A 117 0.70 -27.44 -7.73
C ARG A 117 -0.62 -26.88 -8.26
N TYR A 118 -1.23 -25.93 -7.54
CA TYR A 118 -2.59 -25.48 -7.82
C TYR A 118 -2.69 -24.05 -8.34
N SER A 119 -1.60 -23.28 -8.36
CA SER A 119 -1.58 -21.94 -8.97
C SER A 119 -1.08 -21.98 -10.42
N LYS A 120 -1.40 -20.91 -11.16
CA LYS A 120 -0.81 -20.64 -12.49
C LYS A 120 0.43 -19.74 -12.40
N LEU A 121 0.93 -19.49 -11.18
CA LEU A 121 2.06 -18.61 -10.94
C LEU A 121 3.35 -19.43 -10.97
N ASP A 122 4.39 -18.89 -11.59
CA ASP A 122 5.71 -19.48 -11.55
C ASP A 122 6.22 -19.48 -10.10
N PRO A 123 6.93 -20.55 -9.68
CA PRO A 123 7.58 -20.61 -8.38
C PRO A 123 8.42 -19.37 -8.10
N PHE A 124 8.37 -18.89 -6.86
CA PHE A 124 9.11 -17.72 -6.43
C PHE A 124 9.77 -18.01 -5.09
N ALA A 125 11.01 -17.54 -4.91
CA ALA A 125 11.68 -17.65 -3.62
C ALA A 125 11.14 -16.55 -2.68
N GLN A 126 10.87 -16.90 -1.43
CA GLN A 126 10.42 -15.99 -0.38
C GLN A 126 11.37 -14.80 -0.26
N GLU A 127 12.67 -15.06 -0.30
CA GLU A 127 13.72 -14.06 -0.16
C GLU A 127 13.66 -13.02 -1.29
N THR A 128 13.47 -13.48 -2.53
CA THR A 128 13.28 -12.60 -3.68
C THR A 128 11.98 -11.81 -3.56
N LEU A 129 10.91 -12.44 -3.06
CA LEU A 129 9.62 -11.76 -2.90
C LEU A 129 9.72 -10.62 -1.89
N ARG A 130 10.37 -10.87 -0.75
CA ARG A 130 10.64 -9.87 0.27
C ARG A 130 11.42 -8.68 -0.30
N ALA A 131 12.56 -8.93 -0.95
CA ALA A 131 13.39 -7.88 -1.53
C ALA A 131 12.62 -7.02 -2.56
N VAL A 132 11.72 -7.62 -3.34
CA VAL A 132 10.90 -6.88 -4.28
C VAL A 132 9.78 -6.11 -3.58
N MET A 133 9.15 -6.69 -2.55
CA MET A 133 8.17 -6.00 -1.73
C MET A 133 8.76 -4.77 -1.03
N ASP A 134 10.03 -4.82 -0.60
CA ASP A 134 10.75 -3.66 -0.07
C ASP A 134 10.84 -2.55 -1.12
N GLY A 135 11.13 -2.90 -2.38
CA GLY A 135 11.13 -1.95 -3.49
C GLY A 135 9.74 -1.34 -3.78
N VAL A 136 8.67 -2.12 -3.62
CA VAL A 136 7.29 -1.61 -3.73
C VAL A 136 6.97 -0.66 -2.58
N MET A 137 7.40 -0.99 -1.36
CA MET A 137 7.24 -0.15 -0.19
C MET A 137 7.89 1.23 -0.41
N LEU A 138 9.14 1.28 -0.90
CA LEU A 138 9.80 2.55 -1.28
C LEU A 138 9.09 3.33 -2.39
N ALA A 139 8.39 2.64 -3.31
CA ALA A 139 7.60 3.30 -4.34
C ALA A 139 6.30 3.89 -3.74
N VAL A 140 5.68 3.20 -2.79
CA VAL A 140 4.51 3.67 -2.05
C VAL A 140 4.88 4.88 -1.18
N GLU A 141 5.99 4.82 -0.44
CA GLU A 141 6.49 5.95 0.36
C GLU A 141 6.71 7.20 -0.50
N ARG A 142 7.34 7.06 -1.66
CA ARG A 142 7.51 8.17 -2.62
C ARG A 142 6.19 8.74 -3.12
N SER A 143 5.21 7.88 -3.38
CA SER A 143 3.86 8.30 -3.80
C SER A 143 3.16 9.08 -2.69
N ILE A 144 3.26 8.60 -1.44
CA ILE A 144 2.74 9.29 -0.26
C ILE A 144 3.45 10.63 -0.08
N ALA A 145 4.77 10.67 -0.14
CA ALA A 145 5.57 11.88 0.00
C ALA A 145 5.19 12.96 -1.04
N TYR A 146 4.93 12.55 -2.29
CA TYR A 146 4.46 13.46 -3.34
C TYR A 146 3.07 14.03 -3.06
N GLU A 147 2.20 13.27 -2.41
CA GLU A 147 0.83 13.69 -2.10
C GLU A 147 0.73 14.51 -0.80
N LEU A 148 1.66 14.33 0.15
CA LEU A 148 1.61 14.96 1.45
C LEU A 148 1.66 16.50 1.32
N PRO A 149 0.69 17.22 1.90
CA PRO A 149 0.72 18.68 1.90
C PRO A 149 1.81 19.22 2.83
N ALA A 150 2.17 20.50 2.66
CA ALA A 150 3.12 21.17 3.55
C ALA A 150 2.67 21.19 5.04
N ARG A 151 1.37 21.01 5.31
CA ARG A 151 0.81 20.95 6.67
C ARG A 151 -0.18 19.81 6.78
N PHE A 152 0.06 18.90 7.70
CA PHE A 152 -0.80 17.77 8.03
C PHE A 152 -0.70 17.46 9.53
N GLY A 153 -1.68 16.71 10.04
CA GLY A 153 -1.66 16.20 11.41
C GLY A 153 -0.98 14.83 11.47
N ILE A 154 -0.31 14.54 12.58
CA ILE A 154 0.15 13.19 12.92
C ILE A 154 -0.82 12.57 13.92
N MET A 155 -1.28 11.36 13.64
CA MET A 155 -2.06 10.53 14.57
C MET A 155 -1.25 9.29 14.93
N LEU A 156 -1.16 8.99 16.23
CA LEU A 156 -0.46 7.81 16.75
C LEU A 156 -1.49 6.82 17.28
N ALA A 157 -1.35 5.55 16.92
CA ALA A 157 -2.09 4.44 17.51
C ALA A 157 -1.11 3.44 18.12
N GLY A 158 -1.00 3.44 19.44
CA GLY A 158 -0.16 2.50 20.18
C GLY A 158 -0.96 1.28 20.65
N TRP A 159 -0.34 0.10 20.60
CA TRP A 159 -0.85 -1.12 21.25
C TRP A 159 0.31 -2.00 21.72
N MET A 160 0.02 -2.94 22.61
CA MET A 160 1.00 -3.92 23.10
C MET A 160 0.62 -5.30 22.58
N HIS A 161 1.60 -6.04 22.07
CA HIS A 161 1.45 -7.43 21.67
C HIS A 161 2.70 -8.20 22.09
N ALA A 162 2.53 -9.35 22.75
CA ALA A 162 3.64 -10.21 23.18
C ALA A 162 4.78 -9.46 23.93
N SER A 163 4.43 -8.54 24.83
CA SER A 163 5.36 -7.69 25.60
C SER A 163 6.11 -6.63 24.79
N GLU A 164 5.82 -6.49 23.50
CA GLU A 164 6.35 -5.42 22.65
C GLU A 164 5.31 -4.32 22.45
N HIS A 165 5.77 -3.06 22.51
CA HIS A 165 4.92 -1.90 22.27
C HIS A 165 5.06 -1.45 20.81
N TYR A 166 3.98 -1.54 20.07
CA TYR A 166 3.87 -1.13 18.68
C TYR A 166 3.24 0.26 18.59
N VAL A 167 3.70 1.04 17.62
CA VAL A 167 3.08 2.32 17.27
C VAL A 167 2.83 2.34 15.77
N ALA A 168 1.58 2.56 15.38
CA ALA A 168 1.23 2.99 14.03
C ALA A 168 1.19 4.52 13.97
N VAL A 169 1.87 5.08 12.98
CA VAL A 169 1.94 6.53 12.71
C VAL A 169 1.15 6.82 11.45
N PHE A 170 0.20 7.73 11.53
CA PHE A 170 -0.63 8.14 10.40
C PHE A 170 -0.47 9.63 10.11
N ALA A 171 -0.42 9.99 8.82
CA ALA A 171 -0.67 11.34 8.36
C ALA A 171 -2.17 11.58 8.16
N CYS A 172 -2.68 12.67 8.71
CA CYS A 172 -4.07 13.10 8.58
C CYS A 172 -4.11 14.46 7.88
N TYR A 173 -4.74 14.54 6.72
CA TYR A 173 -4.82 15.77 5.92
C TYR A 173 -6.12 15.83 5.11
N LYS A 174 -6.35 16.95 4.43
CA LYS A 174 -7.52 17.12 3.56
C LYS A 174 -7.09 17.06 2.09
N VAL A 175 -7.81 16.27 1.31
CA VAL A 175 -7.72 16.25 -0.16
C VAL A 175 -9.12 16.50 -0.70
N ASN A 176 -9.32 17.53 -1.52
CA ASN A 176 -10.63 17.88 -2.09
C ASN A 176 -11.75 17.97 -1.03
N SER A 177 -11.47 18.59 0.12
CA SER A 177 -12.37 18.71 1.28
C SER A 177 -12.71 17.40 2.01
N CYS A 178 -12.22 16.25 1.55
CA CYS A 178 -12.34 14.97 2.24
C CYS A 178 -11.14 14.76 3.16
N ALA A 179 -11.39 14.30 4.39
CA ALA A 179 -10.32 13.87 5.29
C ALA A 179 -9.70 12.58 4.75
N LYS A 180 -8.37 12.57 4.63
CA LYS A 180 -7.57 11.41 4.27
C LYS A 180 -6.63 11.06 5.41
N THR A 181 -6.55 9.77 5.70
CA THR A 181 -5.65 9.19 6.70
C THR A 181 -4.78 8.15 6.03
N THR A 182 -3.48 8.38 6.03
CA THR A 182 -2.49 7.54 5.37
C THR A 182 -1.54 6.97 6.42
N LEU A 183 -1.36 5.65 6.46
CA LEU A 183 -0.37 5.00 7.32
C LEU A 183 1.03 5.32 6.81
N LEU A 184 1.89 5.88 7.67
CA LEU A 184 3.28 6.21 7.35
C LEU A 184 4.25 5.14 7.85
N ASN A 185 4.00 4.60 9.03
CA ASN A 185 4.89 3.63 9.64
C ASN A 185 4.11 2.77 10.64
N MET A 186 4.51 1.52 10.76
CA MET A 186 4.05 0.60 11.79
C MET A 186 5.27 -0.21 12.22
N ALA A 187 5.79 0.09 13.40
CA ALA A 187 6.97 -0.56 13.93
C ALA A 187 6.86 -0.75 15.44
N PRO A 188 7.52 -1.79 16.00
CA PRO A 188 7.85 -1.76 17.42
C PRO A 188 8.69 -0.51 17.68
N LEU A 189 8.35 0.21 18.75
CA LEU A 189 9.07 1.44 19.07
C LEU A 189 10.46 1.17 19.67
N LEU A 190 10.70 -0.07 20.10
CA LEU A 190 11.92 -0.55 20.73
C LEU A 190 12.51 -1.64 19.83
N ASP A 191 13.68 -1.39 19.26
CA ASP A 191 14.53 -2.40 18.61
C ASP A 191 15.75 -2.74 19.49
N SER A 192 15.96 -1.99 20.59
CA SER A 192 17.06 -2.21 21.53
C SER A 192 16.72 -1.90 22.99
N LEU A 193 17.48 -2.52 23.93
CA LEU A 193 17.42 -2.24 25.38
C LEU A 193 17.79 -0.79 25.76
N LYS A 194 18.28 0.02 24.80
CA LYS A 194 18.69 1.41 25.02
C LYS A 194 17.67 2.42 24.51
N ASP A 195 16.58 1.97 23.90
CA ASP A 195 15.62 2.86 23.27
C ASP A 195 14.76 3.56 24.34
N ASP A 196 14.71 4.88 24.24
CA ASP A 196 14.03 5.76 25.19
C ASP A 196 12.52 5.85 24.87
N LEU A 197 11.67 5.34 25.77
CA LEU A 197 10.21 5.47 25.71
C LEU A 197 9.70 6.85 26.15
N SER A 198 10.58 7.81 26.42
CA SER A 198 10.16 9.17 26.76
C SER A 198 9.44 9.83 25.58
N ALA A 199 8.67 10.86 25.90
CA ALA A 199 8.08 11.73 24.89
C ALA A 199 9.13 12.30 23.92
N GLN A 200 10.37 12.52 24.39
CA GLN A 200 11.48 13.00 23.55
C GLN A 200 11.99 11.91 22.61
N GLY A 201 12.10 10.66 23.07
CA GLY A 201 12.44 9.51 22.23
C GLY A 201 11.44 9.31 21.10
N HIS A 202 10.14 9.40 21.42
CA HIS A 202 9.06 9.37 20.43
C HIS A 202 9.18 10.53 19.42
N LEU A 203 9.52 11.73 19.90
CA LEU A 203 9.70 12.90 19.06
C LEU A 203 10.82 12.70 18.04
N ASN A 204 11.97 12.22 18.52
CA ASN A 204 13.16 12.01 17.72
C ASN A 204 12.91 10.92 16.67
N PHE A 205 12.26 9.82 17.07
CA PHE A 205 11.84 8.77 16.14
C PHE A 205 10.96 9.34 15.02
N LEU A 206 9.92 10.10 15.37
CA LEU A 206 9.01 10.70 14.39
C LEU A 206 9.73 11.71 13.48
N ALA A 207 10.55 12.59 14.04
CA ALA A 207 11.28 13.58 13.26
C ALA A 207 12.24 12.93 12.27
N ASN A 208 12.96 11.89 12.70
CA ASN A 208 13.90 11.16 11.85
C ASN A 208 13.16 10.39 10.75
N MET A 209 12.12 9.62 11.10
CA MET A 209 11.33 8.83 10.15
C MET A 209 10.67 9.72 9.10
N VAL A 210 9.98 10.77 9.53
CA VAL A 210 9.23 11.67 8.64
C VAL A 210 10.18 12.48 7.74
N SER A 211 11.34 12.88 8.23
CA SER A 211 12.35 13.57 7.42
C SER A 211 13.04 12.64 6.42
N ARG A 212 13.39 11.41 6.84
CA ARG A 212 14.14 10.45 6.01
C ARG A 212 13.27 9.86 4.91
N ASP A 213 12.06 9.43 5.25
CA ASP A 213 11.22 8.61 4.37
C ASP A 213 10.27 9.47 3.52
N TYR A 214 9.86 10.63 4.05
CA TYR A 214 8.86 11.51 3.41
C TYR A 214 9.39 12.90 3.06
N GLY A 215 10.62 13.25 3.46
CA GLY A 215 11.24 14.53 3.11
C GLY A 215 10.58 15.75 3.75
N VAL A 216 9.80 15.58 4.82
CA VAL A 216 9.08 16.67 5.49
C VAL A 216 9.60 16.91 6.90
N GLN A 217 9.58 18.16 7.34
CA GLN A 217 10.00 18.54 8.68
C GLN A 217 8.82 18.57 9.64
N LEU A 218 9.05 18.05 10.84
CA LEU A 218 8.05 17.98 11.90
C LEU A 218 7.93 19.36 12.57
N GLY A 219 6.91 20.14 12.18
CA GLY A 219 6.70 21.50 12.64
C GLY A 219 5.68 21.62 13.77
N HIS A 220 6.14 22.07 14.95
CA HIS A 220 5.36 22.34 16.17
C HIS A 220 4.53 21.17 16.71
N HIS A 221 5.03 20.57 17.80
CA HIS A 221 4.29 19.65 18.65
C HIS A 221 3.32 20.40 19.56
N ARG A 222 2.20 20.87 19.02
CA ARG A 222 1.02 21.15 19.86
C ARG A 222 0.32 19.84 20.20
N LEU A 223 1.09 18.91 20.75
CA LEU A 223 0.61 17.62 21.22
C LEU A 223 -0.23 17.91 22.45
N ASN A 224 -1.55 17.74 22.35
CA ASN A 224 -2.48 17.59 23.46
C ASN A 224 -2.72 18.81 24.39
N LEU A 225 -1.74 19.70 24.62
CA LEU A 225 -1.84 20.78 25.60
C LEU A 225 -2.90 21.82 25.26
N ALA A 226 -3.13 22.12 23.97
CA ALA A 226 -4.15 23.10 23.59
C ALA A 226 -5.57 22.59 23.86
N VAL A 227 -5.84 21.32 23.54
CA VAL A 227 -7.15 20.70 23.80
C VAL A 227 -7.32 20.44 25.30
N GLN A 228 -6.28 19.97 26.01
CA GLN A 228 -6.34 19.82 27.46
C GLN A 228 -6.52 21.16 28.19
N ALA A 229 -5.86 22.24 27.74
CA ALA A 229 -6.03 23.58 28.31
C ALA A 229 -7.43 24.14 28.04
N ASP A 230 -7.95 23.97 26.83
CA ASP A 230 -9.33 24.35 26.46
C ASP A 230 -10.36 23.57 27.30
N MET A 231 -10.16 22.26 27.44
CA MET A 231 -11.02 21.41 28.25
C MET A 231 -10.93 21.66 29.75
N ALA A 232 -9.76 22.10 30.25
CA ALA A 232 -9.59 22.50 31.65
C ALA A 232 -10.40 23.74 32.02
N ALA A 233 -10.79 24.56 31.04
CA ALA A 233 -11.67 25.70 31.24
C ALA A 233 -13.14 25.32 31.46
N HIS A 234 -13.53 24.05 31.26
CA HIS A 234 -14.91 23.58 31.35
C HIS A 234 -15.14 22.70 32.59
N GLU A 235 -15.53 23.32 33.71
CA GLU A 235 -15.80 22.64 34.99
C GLU A 235 -16.86 21.52 34.88
N ASP A 236 -17.84 21.68 33.99
CA ASP A 236 -18.96 20.73 33.80
C ASP A 236 -18.50 19.34 33.37
N LEU A 237 -17.37 19.24 32.65
CA LEU A 237 -16.84 17.95 32.21
C LEU A 237 -16.36 17.09 33.38
N ALA A 238 -15.88 17.70 34.47
CA ALA A 238 -15.49 16.98 35.67
C ALA A 238 -16.70 16.40 36.39
N ALA A 239 -17.82 17.14 36.43
CA ALA A 239 -19.07 16.66 37.01
C ALA A 239 -19.66 15.48 36.22
N VAL A 240 -19.68 15.56 34.89
CA VAL A 240 -20.12 14.47 34.01
C VAL A 240 -19.24 13.23 34.20
N GLN A 241 -17.91 13.40 34.25
CA GLN A 241 -16.97 12.31 34.51
C GLN A 241 -17.23 11.63 35.87
N ALA A 242 -17.42 12.41 36.94
CA ALA A 242 -17.71 11.89 38.27
C ALA A 242 -19.01 11.09 38.30
N LEU A 243 -20.06 11.57 37.63
CA LEU A 243 -21.32 10.84 37.49
C LEU A 243 -21.15 9.54 36.70
N MET A 244 -20.42 9.57 35.58
CA MET A 244 -20.17 8.39 34.76
C MET A 244 -19.36 7.31 35.50
N ILE A 245 -18.39 7.73 36.32
CA ILE A 245 -17.67 6.84 37.24
C ILE A 245 -18.63 6.21 38.26
N LYS A 246 -19.52 7.02 38.87
CA LYS A 246 -20.51 6.54 39.83
C LYS A 246 -21.47 5.52 39.19
N LEU A 247 -21.97 5.79 37.99
CA LEU A 247 -22.86 4.89 37.25
C LEU A 247 -22.16 3.58 36.83
N ARG A 248 -20.83 3.54 36.75
CA ARG A 248 -20.06 2.32 36.48
C ARG A 248 -19.95 1.42 37.71
N THR A 249 -20.19 1.93 38.92
CA THR A 249 -20.12 1.12 40.15
C THR A 249 -21.16 0.00 40.11
N LEU A 250 -20.85 -1.12 40.76
CA LEU A 250 -21.62 -2.37 40.65
C LEU A 250 -23.11 -2.17 40.99
N LYS A 251 -23.39 -1.44 42.08
CA LYS A 251 -24.75 -1.16 42.57
C LYS A 251 -25.54 -0.23 41.64
N GLU A 252 -24.91 0.85 41.17
CA GLU A 252 -25.59 1.83 40.31
C GLU A 252 -25.71 1.32 38.87
N SER A 253 -24.73 0.55 38.37
CA SER A 253 -24.83 -0.13 37.07
C SER A 253 -25.97 -1.14 37.04
N ALA A 254 -26.20 -1.88 38.14
CA ALA A 254 -27.33 -2.81 38.24
C ALA A 254 -28.67 -2.07 38.13
N LYS A 255 -28.82 -0.94 38.84
CA LYS A 255 -30.02 -0.09 38.74
C LYS A 255 -30.18 0.51 37.35
N LEU A 256 -29.09 0.94 36.72
CA LEU A 256 -29.11 1.54 35.38
C LEU A 256 -29.59 0.54 34.32
N ARG A 257 -29.17 -0.73 34.42
CA ARG A 257 -29.62 -1.80 33.50
C ARG A 257 -31.12 -2.08 33.54
N LEU A 258 -31.80 -1.70 34.63
CA LEU A 258 -33.26 -1.79 34.71
C LEU A 258 -33.96 -0.69 33.90
N LYS A 259 -33.26 0.40 33.58
CA LYS A 259 -33.83 1.55 32.85
C LYS A 259 -33.37 1.64 31.40
N THR A 260 -32.16 1.17 31.11
CA THR A 260 -31.58 1.25 29.76
C THR A 260 -30.55 0.15 29.51
N ASN A 261 -30.42 -0.25 28.24
CA ASN A 261 -29.38 -1.17 27.79
C ASN A 261 -28.01 -0.48 27.62
N LEU A 262 -27.97 0.85 27.72
CA LEU A 262 -26.75 1.63 27.53
C LEU A 262 -25.86 1.57 28.78
N ARG A 263 -24.55 1.42 28.55
CA ARG A 263 -23.52 1.45 29.62
C ARG A 263 -22.86 2.82 29.71
N PRO A 264 -22.44 3.27 30.90
CA PRO A 264 -21.67 4.51 31.05
C PRO A 264 -20.31 4.38 30.36
N VAL A 265 -19.84 5.50 29.81
CA VAL A 265 -18.52 5.65 29.15
C VAL A 265 -17.75 6.68 29.95
N ILE A 266 -16.47 6.42 30.22
CA ILE A 266 -15.63 7.28 31.07
C ILE A 266 -14.53 7.88 30.19
N ARG A 267 -14.23 9.16 30.41
CA ARG A 267 -13.10 9.84 29.79
C ARG A 267 -11.80 9.13 30.15
N GLN A 268 -10.96 8.94 29.14
CA GLN A 268 -9.59 8.43 29.25
C GLN A 268 -8.65 9.56 28.82
N ASP A 269 -7.78 10.01 29.71
CA ASP A 269 -6.93 11.19 29.47
C ASP A 269 -5.94 10.98 28.29
N ASN A 270 -5.66 9.72 27.94
CA ASN A 270 -4.82 9.34 26.80
C ASN A 270 -5.60 9.09 25.49
N ARG A 271 -6.93 9.24 25.46
CA ARG A 271 -7.76 9.08 24.25
C ARG A 271 -8.66 10.28 24.02
N TRP A 272 -8.22 11.15 23.10
CA TRP A 272 -8.95 12.27 22.49
C TRP A 272 -10.48 12.12 22.34
N SER A 273 -10.97 11.05 21.69
CA SER A 273 -12.40 10.85 21.45
C SER A 273 -13.22 10.44 22.69
N SER A 274 -12.55 10.05 23.78
CA SER A 274 -13.24 9.51 24.96
C SER A 274 -14.09 10.56 25.67
N THR A 275 -13.69 11.84 25.65
CA THR A 275 -14.49 12.92 26.23
C THR A 275 -15.77 13.15 25.43
N PHE A 276 -15.66 13.22 24.10
CA PHE A 276 -16.83 13.35 23.24
C PHE A 276 -17.77 12.15 23.42
N ALA A 277 -17.23 10.93 23.43
CA ALA A 277 -18.01 9.71 23.65
C ALA A 277 -18.66 9.66 25.04
N MET A 278 -18.00 10.19 26.07
CA MET A 278 -18.57 10.32 27.42
C MET A 278 -19.75 11.29 27.42
N VAL A 279 -19.59 12.48 26.82
CA VAL A 279 -20.62 13.52 26.78
C VAL A 279 -21.82 13.06 25.94
N ASP A 280 -21.58 12.49 24.75
CA ASP A 280 -22.62 11.86 23.93
C ASP A 280 -23.37 10.79 24.72
N ARG A 281 -22.64 9.89 25.40
CA ARG A 281 -23.26 8.85 26.21
C ARG A 281 -24.06 9.44 27.37
N TYR A 282 -23.57 10.51 28.00
CA TYR A 282 -24.27 11.17 29.09
C TYR A 282 -25.64 11.69 28.64
N PHE A 283 -25.70 12.40 27.51
CA PHE A 283 -26.97 12.88 26.95
C PHE A 283 -27.92 11.76 26.54
N ARG A 284 -27.40 10.61 26.10
CA ARG A 284 -28.21 9.42 25.78
C ARG A 284 -28.69 8.64 27.01
N LEU A 285 -28.17 8.94 28.21
CA LEU A 285 -28.57 8.33 29.47
C LEU A 285 -29.56 9.19 30.27
N LEU A 286 -29.77 10.44 29.86
CA LEU A 286 -30.88 11.28 30.31
C LEU A 286 -32.20 10.76 29.71
#